data_AF-A0A497Q8V9-F1
#
_entry.id   AF-A0A497Q8V9-F1
#
_cell.length_a   1.000
_cell.length_b   1.000
_cell.length_c   1.000
_cell.angle_alpha   90.00
_cell.angle_beta   90.00
_cell.angle_gamma   90.00
#
_symmetry.space_group_name_H-M   'P 1'
#
loop_
_entity.id
_entity.type
_entity.pdbx_description
1 polymer ?
#
loop_
_entity_poly.entity_id
_entity_poly.type
_entity_poly.pdbx_seq_one_letter_code
_entity_poly.pdbx_strand_id
1 'polypeptide(L)'
;MLNCSGELLVLERIHLPSTKLDVAFIVDTTGSMKDDIRAVKDSLFDIVDHITKRTRNLEIRFGVVSYRDHPPQDRTYVTRVADFDSRVKRVHKLISSLKPSEGGDTPEAVADGLHDAREKLSWEMDAYKVVLLVGDAPPHGRDYNTLSDDYFPDGCPAGHDPVNEVQEFRREFGSTVFIFVCGCNPLVETSFRKIASSVDGGQYYSLLEARELPEAILRILENVGDLIQGDRKVLAFYEANDGSFDMAEAASTLGMELRELKTSLSRLLELGRIARWPKGRPLSPASMGLEVELGRVPNNIVAGKAFNYSIRVKNPSQTVVAIRVIASLVTDEGVSEVTNERHDIGPKSNSVLELQLVPMTEAKGKASFRIEVLYGSRSIATDIVQTRIY
;
A
#
# COMPACT_ATOMS: atom_id res chain seq x y z
N MET A 1 6.87 -15.41 -47.94
CA MET A 1 6.22 -14.13 -47.63
C MET A 1 5.29 -14.36 -46.46
N LEU A 2 5.58 -13.67 -45.36
CA LEU A 2 4.79 -13.64 -44.13
C LEU A 2 3.39 -13.07 -44.41
N ASN A 3 2.37 -13.58 -43.72
CA ASN A 3 1.22 -12.77 -43.35
C ASN A 3 0.69 -13.23 -41.99
N CYS A 4 1.19 -12.55 -40.95
CA CYS A 4 0.55 -12.50 -39.64
C CYS A 4 -0.81 -11.80 -39.79
N SER A 5 -1.89 -12.47 -39.45
CA SER A 5 -3.17 -11.82 -39.13
C SER A 5 -3.42 -12.04 -37.65
N GLY A 6 -3.48 -10.93 -36.91
CA GLY A 6 -3.42 -10.89 -35.46
C GLY A 6 -4.67 -11.47 -34.80
N GLU A 7 -4.45 -12.38 -33.87
CA GLU A 7 -5.40 -12.66 -32.80
C GLU A 7 -5.46 -11.44 -31.88
N LEU A 8 -6.45 -10.59 -32.12
CA LEU A 8 -6.93 -9.63 -31.13
C LEU A 8 -7.61 -10.44 -30.02
N LEU A 9 -6.86 -10.77 -28.97
CA LEU A 9 -7.43 -11.22 -27.71
C LEU A 9 -8.35 -10.11 -27.19
N VAL A 10 -9.65 -10.39 -27.20
CA VAL A 10 -10.67 -9.59 -26.55
C VAL A 10 -10.32 -9.57 -25.06
N LEU A 11 -9.76 -8.46 -24.58
CA LEU A 11 -9.64 -8.16 -23.16
C LEU A 11 -11.07 -8.14 -22.60
N GLU A 12 -11.48 -9.25 -22.00
CA GLU A 12 -12.58 -9.27 -21.05
C GLU A 12 -12.36 -8.10 -20.09
N ARG A 13 -13.38 -7.23 -20.00
CA ARG A 13 -13.39 -6.12 -19.06
C ARG A 13 -13.34 -6.71 -17.64
N ILE A 14 -12.13 -6.87 -17.11
CA ILE A 14 -11.91 -7.05 -15.68
C ILE A 14 -12.61 -5.86 -15.03
N HIS A 15 -13.74 -6.13 -14.38
CA HIS A 15 -14.47 -5.14 -13.61
C HIS A 15 -13.63 -4.89 -12.37
N LEU A 16 -12.61 -4.03 -12.50
CA LEU A 16 -11.79 -3.62 -11.36
C LEU A 16 -12.77 -3.09 -10.30
N PRO A 17 -12.69 -3.56 -9.05
CA PRO A 17 -13.49 -3.00 -7.98
C PRO A 17 -13.28 -1.49 -7.95
N SER A 18 -14.38 -0.76 -7.77
CA SER A 18 -14.36 0.70 -7.79
C SER A 18 -13.32 1.22 -6.79
N THR A 19 -12.44 2.11 -7.24
CA THR A 19 -11.45 2.71 -6.34
C THR A 19 -12.11 3.88 -5.65
N LYS A 20 -12.04 3.89 -4.31
CA LYS A 20 -12.69 4.91 -3.51
C LYS A 20 -11.68 5.90 -2.96
N LEU A 21 -12.06 7.16 -2.94
CA LEU A 21 -11.27 8.27 -2.43
C LEU A 21 -12.14 9.17 -1.55
N ASP A 22 -11.78 9.27 -0.28
CA ASP A 22 -12.36 10.21 0.65
C ASP A 22 -11.47 11.45 0.73
N VAL A 23 -12.04 12.62 0.48
CA VAL A 23 -11.34 13.91 0.58
C VAL A 23 -12.02 14.75 1.66
N ALA A 24 -11.32 14.99 2.77
CA ALA A 24 -11.80 15.84 3.84
C ALA A 24 -11.14 17.22 3.77
N PHE A 25 -11.97 18.25 3.70
CA PHE A 25 -11.55 19.64 3.86
C PHE A 25 -11.71 20.05 5.31
N ILE A 26 -10.61 20.39 5.98
CA ILE A 26 -10.59 20.92 7.34
C ILE A 26 -10.26 22.40 7.20
N VAL A 27 -11.25 23.26 7.34
CA VAL A 27 -11.19 24.63 6.83
C VAL A 27 -11.47 25.63 7.93
N ASP A 28 -10.55 26.58 8.08
CA ASP A 28 -10.78 27.80 8.83
C ASP A 28 -11.93 28.59 8.18
N THR A 29 -12.96 28.90 8.98
CA THR A 29 -14.14 29.63 8.52
C THR A 29 -14.33 30.96 9.23
N THR A 30 -13.22 31.61 9.55
CA THR A 30 -13.19 32.97 10.07
C THR A 30 -13.20 34.01 8.95
N GLY A 31 -13.33 35.29 9.32
CA GLY A 31 -13.56 36.43 8.45
C GLY A 31 -12.53 36.59 7.34
N SER A 32 -11.27 36.29 7.65
CA SER A 32 -10.11 36.46 6.78
C SER A 32 -10.10 35.47 5.60
N MET A 33 -10.57 34.24 5.81
CA MET A 33 -10.65 33.18 4.81
C MET A 33 -11.73 33.38 3.72
N LYS A 34 -12.43 34.52 3.70
CA LYS A 34 -13.58 34.75 2.82
C LYS A 34 -13.27 34.60 1.34
N ASP A 35 -12.12 35.12 0.89
CA ASP A 35 -11.75 35.11 -0.52
C ASP A 35 -11.23 33.72 -0.95
N ASP A 36 -10.45 33.05 -0.12
CA ASP A 36 -10.01 31.66 -0.30
C ASP A 36 -11.18 30.68 -0.41
N ILE A 37 -12.12 30.79 0.53
CA ILE A 37 -13.35 29.99 0.52
C ILE A 37 -14.16 30.24 -0.76
N ARG A 38 -14.20 31.47 -1.27
CA ARG A 38 -14.87 31.78 -2.55
C ARG A 38 -14.13 31.14 -3.74
N ALA A 39 -12.81 31.25 -3.79
CA ALA A 39 -12.02 30.66 -4.87
C ALA A 39 -12.24 29.13 -4.96
N VAL A 40 -12.24 28.43 -3.82
CA VAL A 40 -12.52 26.99 -3.80
C VAL A 40 -13.94 26.65 -4.25
N LYS A 41 -14.95 27.44 -3.85
CA LYS A 41 -16.34 27.25 -4.30
C LYS A 41 -16.42 27.28 -5.82
N ASP A 42 -15.85 28.32 -6.41
CA ASP A 42 -15.97 28.60 -7.85
C ASP A 42 -15.26 27.55 -8.70
N SER A 43 -14.20 26.91 -8.18
CA SER A 43 -13.41 25.90 -8.91
C SER A 43 -13.72 24.44 -8.56
N LEU A 44 -14.53 24.15 -7.53
CA LEU A 44 -14.74 22.78 -7.05
C LEU A 44 -15.26 21.83 -8.15
N PHE A 45 -16.23 22.28 -8.95
CA PHE A 45 -16.77 21.44 -10.04
C PHE A 45 -15.69 21.09 -11.07
N ASP A 46 -14.84 22.05 -11.42
CA ASP A 46 -13.75 21.84 -12.37
C ASP A 46 -12.71 20.89 -11.80
N ILE A 47 -12.37 21.02 -10.52
CA ILE A 47 -11.46 20.10 -9.81
C ILE A 47 -12.01 18.66 -9.86
N VAL A 48 -13.28 18.46 -9.48
CA VAL A 48 -13.87 17.12 -9.47
C VAL A 48 -13.99 16.52 -10.87
N ASP A 49 -14.46 17.32 -11.85
CA ASP A 49 -14.58 16.88 -13.24
C ASP A 49 -13.20 16.50 -13.82
N HIS A 50 -12.16 17.29 -13.51
CA HIS A 50 -10.80 17.01 -13.96
C HIS A 50 -10.26 15.68 -13.39
N ILE A 51 -10.39 15.47 -12.08
CA ILE A 51 -9.85 14.28 -11.42
C ILE A 51 -10.61 13.01 -11.82
N THR A 52 -11.94 13.07 -11.91
CA THR A 52 -12.77 11.91 -12.30
C THR A 52 -12.55 11.49 -13.76
N LYS A 53 -12.26 12.44 -14.66
CA LYS A 53 -11.89 12.14 -16.05
C LYS A 53 -10.51 11.48 -16.16
N ARG A 54 -9.55 11.92 -15.33
CA ARG A 54 -8.18 11.40 -15.33
C ARG A 54 -8.08 10.00 -14.71
N THR A 55 -8.84 9.75 -13.63
CA THR A 55 -8.81 8.47 -12.91
C THR A 55 -10.10 7.68 -13.14
N ARG A 56 -10.06 6.73 -14.09
CA ARG A 56 -11.21 5.86 -14.40
C ARG A 56 -11.69 5.09 -13.17
N ASN A 57 -13.00 4.91 -13.03
CA ASN A 57 -13.64 4.17 -11.94
C ASN A 57 -13.18 4.64 -10.55
N LEU A 58 -13.08 5.96 -10.37
CA LEU A 58 -12.80 6.60 -9.09
C LEU A 58 -14.12 7.14 -8.51
N GLU A 59 -14.52 6.59 -7.36
CA GLU A 59 -15.61 7.11 -6.54
C GLU A 59 -15.03 8.08 -5.52
N ILE A 60 -15.41 9.35 -5.62
CA ILE A 60 -14.93 10.39 -4.70
C ILE A 60 -16.08 10.79 -3.77
N ARG A 61 -15.81 10.82 -2.47
CA ARG A 61 -16.68 11.44 -1.46
C ARG A 61 -15.95 12.61 -0.82
N PHE A 62 -16.69 13.67 -0.51
CA PHE A 62 -16.11 14.84 0.14
C PHE A 62 -16.76 15.08 1.49
N GLY A 63 -15.92 15.25 2.52
CA GLY A 63 -16.30 15.69 3.85
C GLY A 63 -15.77 17.10 4.09
N VAL A 64 -16.44 17.86 4.96
CA VAL A 64 -16.01 19.20 5.35
C VAL A 64 -16.11 19.33 6.86
N VAL A 65 -15.00 19.65 7.51
CA VAL A 65 -14.98 20.12 8.89
C VAL A 65 -14.58 21.58 8.87
N SER A 66 -15.52 22.45 9.19
CA SER A 66 -15.20 23.86 9.40
C SER A 66 -14.88 24.11 10.85
N TYR A 67 -13.77 24.77 11.13
CA TYR A 67 -13.43 25.25 12.46
C TYR A 67 -13.36 26.77 12.52
N ARG A 68 -13.42 27.30 13.74
CA ARG A 68 -13.23 28.71 14.11
C ARG A 68 -12.52 28.73 15.47
N ASP A 69 -13.00 29.54 16.40
CA ASP A 69 -12.40 29.72 17.71
C ASP A 69 -13.29 29.19 18.86
N HIS A 70 -12.71 29.10 20.05
CA HIS A 70 -13.35 28.79 21.30
C HIS A 70 -14.04 30.01 21.94
N PRO A 71 -15.10 29.80 22.73
CA PRO A 71 -15.62 30.86 23.59
C PRO A 71 -14.57 31.32 24.61
N PRO A 72 -14.43 32.63 24.89
CA PRO A 72 -15.38 33.69 24.55
C PRO A 72 -15.21 34.33 23.16
N GLN A 73 -14.20 33.93 22.38
CA GLN A 73 -13.74 34.59 21.16
C GLN A 73 -14.75 34.40 20.04
N ASP A 74 -15.15 33.16 19.78
CA ASP A 74 -16.35 32.83 19.01
C ASP A 74 -17.40 32.14 19.91
N ARG A 75 -18.65 32.63 19.85
CA ARG A 75 -19.79 32.08 20.62
C ARG A 75 -20.77 31.28 19.76
N THR A 76 -20.47 31.07 18.48
CA THR A 76 -21.34 30.42 17.50
C THR A 76 -21.06 28.91 17.42
N TYR A 77 -19.81 28.50 17.16
CA TYR A 77 -19.34 27.12 17.17
C TYR A 77 -17.81 27.07 17.10
N VAL A 78 -17.21 26.04 17.70
CA VAL A 78 -15.78 25.71 17.53
C VAL A 78 -15.58 24.93 16.23
N THR A 79 -16.35 23.85 16.06
CA THR A 79 -16.34 23.01 14.86
C THR A 79 -17.75 22.72 14.33
N ARG A 80 -17.86 22.48 13.03
CA ARG A 80 -19.03 21.89 12.38
C ARG A 80 -18.58 20.85 11.38
N VAL A 81 -19.22 19.69 11.45
CA VAL A 81 -18.91 18.53 10.61
C VAL A 81 -20.04 18.33 9.60
N ALA A 82 -19.68 18.33 8.33
CA ALA A 82 -20.49 17.84 7.24
C ALA A 82 -19.84 16.58 6.71
N ASP A 83 -20.50 15.45 6.96
CA ASP A 83 -19.99 14.13 6.62
C ASP A 83 -19.89 13.89 5.10
N PHE A 84 -19.24 12.79 4.71
CA PHE A 84 -18.96 12.44 3.33
C PHE A 84 -20.21 12.35 2.45
N ASP A 85 -20.20 13.04 1.30
CA ASP A 85 -21.19 12.89 0.24
C ASP A 85 -20.50 12.78 -1.13
N SER A 86 -20.97 11.87 -1.98
CA SER A 86 -20.45 11.69 -3.35
C SER A 86 -21.07 12.65 -4.37
N ARG A 87 -22.15 13.37 -4.01
CA ARG A 87 -22.80 14.33 -4.90
C ARG A 87 -22.11 15.68 -4.78
N VAL A 88 -21.29 15.99 -5.78
CA VAL A 88 -20.57 17.28 -5.90
C VAL A 88 -21.48 18.49 -5.68
N LYS A 89 -22.73 18.47 -6.16
CA LYS A 89 -23.70 19.57 -5.93
C LYS A 89 -24.02 19.80 -4.45
N ARG A 90 -24.07 18.75 -3.63
CA ARG A 90 -24.30 18.87 -2.18
C ARG A 90 -23.06 19.39 -1.48
N VAL A 91 -21.88 18.89 -1.84
CA VAL A 91 -20.59 19.36 -1.33
C VAL A 91 -20.38 20.84 -1.66
N HIS A 92 -20.62 21.22 -2.91
CA HIS A 92 -20.59 22.61 -3.34
C HIS A 92 -21.54 23.48 -2.51
N LYS A 93 -22.77 23.00 -2.24
CA LYS A 93 -23.73 23.71 -1.38
C LYS A 93 -23.24 23.84 0.07
N LEU A 94 -22.61 22.81 0.62
CA LEU A 94 -22.04 22.81 1.97
C LEU A 94 -20.92 23.84 2.08
N ILE A 95 -19.93 23.78 1.19
CA ILE A 95 -18.85 24.77 1.12
C ILE A 95 -19.46 26.16 0.91
N SER A 96 -20.41 26.31 -0.04
CA SER A 96 -21.14 27.56 -0.29
C SER A 96 -21.82 28.14 0.95
N SER A 97 -22.29 27.29 1.86
CA SER A 97 -22.94 27.69 3.10
C SER A 97 -22.00 28.12 4.22
N LEU A 98 -20.69 27.86 4.09
CA LEU A 98 -19.68 28.38 5.00
C LEU A 98 -19.70 29.91 4.95
N LYS A 99 -20.01 30.51 6.09
CA LYS A 99 -20.06 31.95 6.30
C LYS A 99 -18.90 32.33 7.22
N PRO A 100 -17.89 33.04 6.70
CA PRO A 100 -16.86 33.70 7.50
C PRO A 100 -17.46 34.48 8.68
N SER A 101 -16.86 34.42 9.87
CA SER A 101 -17.22 35.19 11.06
C SER A 101 -15.97 35.72 11.76
N GLU A 102 -16.10 36.76 12.57
CA GLU A 102 -14.99 37.25 13.38
C GLU A 102 -14.60 36.17 14.42
N GLY A 103 -13.30 35.84 14.47
CA GLY A 103 -12.72 34.83 15.38
C GLY A 103 -12.47 35.38 16.78
N GLY A 104 -12.08 36.66 16.89
CA GLY A 104 -11.78 37.30 18.17
C GLY A 104 -10.29 37.62 18.24
N ASP A 105 -9.50 36.72 18.79
CA ASP A 105 -8.04 36.70 18.63
C ASP A 105 -7.59 36.08 17.30
N THR A 106 -6.29 36.15 17.06
CA THR A 106 -5.69 35.71 15.80
C THR A 106 -5.53 34.19 15.69
N PRO A 107 -5.07 33.42 16.71
CA PRO A 107 -5.00 31.97 16.59
C PRO A 107 -6.40 31.32 16.61
N GLU A 108 -6.53 30.11 16.07
CA GLU A 108 -7.83 29.44 15.89
C GLU A 108 -7.81 27.97 16.35
N ALA A 109 -8.99 27.33 16.47
CA ALA A 109 -9.18 25.95 16.95
C ALA A 109 -8.86 24.87 15.90
N VAL A 110 -7.67 24.96 15.28
CA VAL A 110 -7.17 23.99 14.29
C VAL A 110 -7.12 22.57 14.86
N ALA A 111 -6.76 22.44 16.14
CA ALA A 111 -6.65 21.14 16.83
C ALA A 111 -8.00 20.42 16.88
N ASP A 112 -9.07 21.12 17.25
CA ASP A 112 -10.45 20.61 17.26
C ASP A 112 -10.91 20.25 15.85
N GLY A 113 -10.56 21.07 14.86
CA GLY A 113 -10.85 20.78 13.44
C GLY A 113 -10.24 19.45 12.98
N LEU A 114 -8.97 19.20 13.32
CA LEU A 114 -8.29 17.94 13.01
C LEU A 114 -8.89 16.76 13.79
N HIS A 115 -9.14 16.95 15.09
CA HIS A 115 -9.75 15.94 15.96
C HIS A 115 -11.12 15.50 15.43
N ASP A 116 -12.00 16.46 15.16
CA ASP A 116 -13.35 16.18 14.66
C ASP A 116 -13.34 15.57 13.27
N ALA A 117 -12.39 15.95 12.42
CA ALA A 117 -12.23 15.31 11.12
C ALA A 117 -11.83 13.83 11.25
N ARG A 118 -11.05 13.46 12.27
CA ARG A 118 -10.65 12.07 12.51
C ARG A 118 -11.78 11.26 13.12
N GLU A 119 -12.41 11.79 14.18
CA GLU A 119 -13.37 11.07 15.01
C GLU A 119 -14.81 11.10 14.49
N LYS A 120 -15.22 12.16 13.77
CA LYS A 120 -16.63 12.37 13.41
C LYS A 120 -16.96 12.15 11.94
N LEU A 121 -15.98 12.17 11.04
CA LEU A 121 -16.21 11.84 9.63
C LEU A 121 -16.25 10.32 9.43
N SER A 122 -17.18 9.84 8.59
CA SER A 122 -17.37 8.42 8.30
C SER A 122 -16.40 7.89 7.22
N TRP A 123 -15.10 7.94 7.54
CA TRP A 123 -14.03 7.44 6.67
C TRP A 123 -14.26 5.98 6.27
N GLU A 124 -14.18 5.68 4.98
CA GLU A 124 -14.26 4.31 4.50
C GLU A 124 -12.90 3.60 4.63
N MET A 125 -12.90 2.43 5.29
CA MET A 125 -11.66 1.67 5.51
C MET A 125 -11.00 1.23 4.20
N ASP A 126 -11.79 0.91 3.17
CA ASP A 126 -11.31 0.48 1.85
C ASP A 126 -11.10 1.64 0.85
N ALA A 127 -11.11 2.89 1.33
CA ALA A 127 -10.85 4.09 0.56
C ALA A 127 -9.46 4.68 0.85
N TYR A 128 -8.84 5.26 -0.19
CA TYR A 128 -7.75 6.21 -0.03
C TYR A 128 -8.28 7.46 0.67
N LYS A 129 -7.46 8.09 1.51
CA LYS A 129 -7.89 9.21 2.37
C LYS A 129 -7.01 10.42 2.13
N VAL A 130 -7.62 11.56 1.85
CA VAL A 130 -6.93 12.83 1.67
C VAL A 130 -7.46 13.79 2.72
N VAL A 131 -6.55 14.27 3.57
CA VAL A 131 -6.81 15.30 4.58
C VAL A 131 -6.21 16.60 4.08
N LEU A 132 -7.05 17.61 3.89
CA LEU A 132 -6.66 18.96 3.46
C LEU A 132 -6.97 19.95 4.58
N LEU A 133 -5.96 20.28 5.39
CA LEU A 133 -6.06 21.37 6.36
C LEU A 133 -5.79 22.70 5.65
N VAL A 134 -6.69 23.66 5.77
CA VAL A 134 -6.60 24.97 5.11
C VAL A 134 -6.93 26.08 6.10
N GLY A 135 -6.02 27.04 6.26
CA GLY A 135 -6.25 28.19 7.13
C GLY A 135 -5.18 29.26 7.00
N ASP A 136 -5.47 30.43 7.58
CA ASP A 136 -4.61 31.60 7.60
C ASP A 136 -4.30 32.11 9.01
N ALA A 137 -4.78 31.41 10.04
CA ALA A 137 -4.42 31.60 11.43
C ALA A 137 -3.66 30.38 12.03
N PRO A 138 -2.66 30.61 12.90
CA PRO A 138 -1.96 29.52 13.56
C PRO A 138 -2.87 28.86 14.62
N PRO A 139 -2.59 27.62 15.05
CA PRO A 139 -3.31 27.04 16.18
C PRO A 139 -2.96 27.75 17.49
N HIS A 140 -3.89 27.70 18.46
CA HIS A 140 -3.60 28.10 19.85
C HIS A 140 -2.45 27.31 20.47
N GLY A 141 -1.70 27.98 21.35
CA GLY A 141 -0.62 27.39 22.12
C GLY A 141 0.77 27.92 21.74
N ARG A 142 1.58 28.19 22.78
CA ARG A 142 2.96 28.74 22.65
C ARG A 142 3.92 27.88 21.81
N ASP A 143 3.59 26.60 21.64
CA ASP A 143 4.36 25.70 20.80
C ASP A 143 4.19 25.95 19.29
N TYR A 144 3.20 26.76 18.91
CA TYR A 144 2.84 27.02 17.53
C TYR A 144 2.85 28.49 17.15
N ASN A 145 2.58 29.39 18.10
CA ASN A 145 2.57 30.82 17.85
C ASN A 145 3.20 31.58 19.04
N THR A 146 3.63 32.81 18.80
CA THR A 146 4.16 33.72 19.84
C THR A 146 3.31 34.99 19.94
N LEU A 147 2.05 34.92 19.51
CA LEU A 147 1.18 36.08 19.40
C LEU A 147 0.71 36.49 20.79
N SER A 148 0.76 37.80 21.07
CA SER A 148 0.39 38.34 22.38
C SER A 148 -1.11 38.33 22.63
N ASP A 149 -1.90 38.22 21.55
CA ASP A 149 -3.35 38.15 21.59
C ASP A 149 -3.88 36.71 21.69
N ASP A 150 -3.05 35.66 21.77
CA ASP A 150 -3.54 34.29 22.01
C ASP A 150 -4.23 34.17 23.38
N TYR A 151 -5.54 33.99 23.39
CA TYR A 151 -6.32 33.82 24.63
C TYR A 151 -6.23 32.41 25.20
N PHE A 152 -5.66 31.46 24.46
CA PHE A 152 -5.45 30.08 24.86
C PHE A 152 -3.97 29.68 24.70
N PRO A 153 -3.04 30.39 25.38
CA PRO A 153 -1.60 30.21 25.17
C PRO A 153 -1.04 28.87 25.65
N ASP A 154 -1.82 28.14 26.46
CA ASP A 154 -1.47 26.79 26.93
C ASP A 154 -1.99 25.68 25.98
N GLY A 155 -2.59 26.06 24.85
CA GLY A 155 -3.10 25.16 23.81
C GLY A 155 -4.63 25.07 23.76
N CYS A 156 -5.13 24.16 22.92
CA CYS A 156 -6.56 23.87 22.78
C CYS A 156 -7.23 23.58 24.15
N PRO A 157 -8.30 24.29 24.54
CA PRO A 157 -9.07 24.04 25.76
C PRO A 157 -9.62 22.63 25.91
N ALA A 158 -9.87 21.92 24.80
CA ALA A 158 -10.33 20.53 24.81
C ALA A 158 -9.18 19.51 24.95
N GLY A 159 -7.93 19.97 24.99
CA GLY A 159 -6.74 19.13 25.17
C GLY A 159 -6.21 18.47 23.89
N HIS A 160 -6.72 18.88 22.72
CA HIS A 160 -6.24 18.40 21.43
C HIS A 160 -4.95 19.10 21.01
N ASP A 161 -4.09 18.42 20.27
CA ASP A 161 -2.85 18.99 19.74
C ASP A 161 -2.76 18.70 18.23
N PRO A 162 -2.53 19.71 17.37
CA PRO A 162 -2.53 19.53 15.93
C PRO A 162 -1.51 18.49 15.43
N VAL A 163 -0.31 18.43 16.01
CA VAL A 163 0.72 17.45 15.65
C VAL A 163 0.29 16.05 16.07
N ASN A 164 -0.24 15.89 17.29
CA ASN A 164 -0.74 14.61 17.74
C ASN A 164 -1.89 14.13 16.84
N GLU A 165 -2.84 14.99 16.46
CA GLU A 165 -3.98 14.56 15.63
C GLU A 165 -3.56 14.08 14.23
N VAL A 166 -2.58 14.72 13.57
CA VAL A 166 -2.08 14.20 12.28
C VAL A 166 -1.28 12.90 12.44
N GLN A 167 -0.55 12.72 13.55
CA GLN A 167 0.10 11.45 13.88
C GLN A 167 -0.93 10.35 14.15
N GLU A 168 -2.05 10.69 14.78
CA GLU A 168 -3.18 9.79 15.01
C GLU A 168 -3.84 9.36 13.70
N PHE A 169 -4.09 10.29 12.76
CA PHE A 169 -4.54 9.94 11.40
C PHE A 169 -3.61 8.90 10.75
N ARG A 170 -2.28 9.11 10.83
CA ARG A 170 -1.29 8.19 10.26
C ARG A 170 -1.31 6.83 10.96
N ARG A 171 -1.48 6.81 12.30
CA ARG A 171 -1.57 5.58 13.09
C ARG A 171 -2.81 4.77 12.74
N GLU A 172 -3.94 5.43 12.55
CA GLU A 172 -5.23 4.81 12.30
C GLU A 172 -5.36 4.28 10.86
N PHE A 173 -4.92 5.06 9.87
CA PHE A 173 -5.14 4.75 8.45
C PHE A 173 -3.89 4.28 7.69
N GLY A 174 -2.74 4.18 8.37
CA GLY A 174 -1.51 3.67 7.79
C GLY A 174 -1.04 4.50 6.59
N SER A 175 -0.58 3.84 5.54
CA SER A 175 -0.11 4.45 4.30
C SER A 175 -1.23 4.94 3.37
N THR A 176 -2.50 4.62 3.65
CA THR A 176 -3.65 5.03 2.82
C THR A 176 -4.09 6.49 2.99
N VAL A 177 -3.62 7.16 4.05
CA VAL A 177 -3.90 8.58 4.31
C VAL A 177 -2.79 9.49 3.80
N PHE A 178 -3.18 10.57 3.14
CA PHE A 178 -2.31 11.63 2.63
C PHE A 178 -2.72 12.93 3.30
N ILE A 179 -1.76 13.57 4.00
CA ILE A 179 -2.02 14.75 4.81
C ILE A 179 -1.35 15.95 4.16
N PHE A 180 -2.16 16.94 3.81
CA PHE A 180 -1.75 18.16 3.17
C PHE A 180 -2.23 19.34 4.00
N VAL A 181 -1.32 20.29 4.22
CA VAL A 181 -1.59 21.50 5.00
C VAL A 181 -1.33 22.71 4.11
N CYS A 182 -2.35 23.52 3.88
CA CYS A 182 -2.31 24.72 3.07
C CYS A 182 -2.37 25.95 4.00
N GLY A 183 -1.29 26.72 4.03
CA GLY A 183 -1.26 28.00 4.72
C GLY A 183 -1.55 29.13 3.75
N CYS A 184 -2.59 29.91 3.99
CA CYS A 184 -3.05 30.98 3.11
C CYS A 184 -2.40 32.35 3.38
N ASN A 185 -1.41 32.39 4.28
CA ASN A 185 -0.56 33.56 4.50
C ASN A 185 0.79 33.17 5.16
N PRO A 186 1.75 34.10 5.29
CA PRO A 186 3.02 33.82 5.96
C PRO A 186 2.92 33.60 7.48
N LEU A 187 1.83 34.03 8.14
CA LEU A 187 1.67 33.96 9.59
C LEU A 187 1.67 32.50 10.08
N VAL A 188 1.05 31.62 9.30
CA VAL A 188 0.91 30.20 9.66
C VAL A 188 2.09 29.33 9.25
N GLU A 189 3.04 29.87 8.49
CA GLU A 189 4.05 29.04 7.81
C GLU A 189 4.81 28.13 8.79
N THR A 190 5.24 28.67 9.93
CA THR A 190 6.03 27.89 10.90
C THR A 190 5.20 26.79 11.55
N SER A 191 4.00 27.12 12.03
CA SER A 191 3.12 26.16 12.71
C SER A 191 2.58 25.10 11.75
N PHE A 192 2.11 25.50 10.57
CA PHE A 192 1.54 24.58 9.59
C PHE A 192 2.60 23.67 8.96
N ARG A 193 3.82 24.18 8.73
CA ARG A 193 4.94 23.35 8.31
C ARG A 193 5.33 22.34 9.39
N LYS A 194 5.30 22.74 10.68
CA LYS A 194 5.53 21.83 11.82
C LYS A 194 4.48 20.72 11.88
N ILE A 195 3.20 21.05 11.67
CA ILE A 195 2.10 20.06 11.62
C ILE A 195 2.35 19.08 10.47
N ALA A 196 2.55 19.57 9.25
CA ALA A 196 2.74 18.74 8.08
C ALA A 196 3.97 17.82 8.17
N SER A 197 5.10 18.32 8.69
CA SER A 197 6.36 17.57 8.76
C SER A 197 6.41 16.55 9.90
N SER A 198 5.41 16.53 10.78
CA SER A 198 5.35 15.60 11.91
C SER A 198 5.00 14.16 11.53
N VAL A 199 4.66 13.93 10.25
CA VAL A 199 4.31 12.61 9.69
C VAL A 199 5.03 12.36 8.36
N ASP A 200 5.38 11.10 8.08
CA ASP A 200 5.98 10.73 6.79
C ASP A 200 5.00 11.03 5.65
N GLY A 201 5.52 11.64 4.58
CA GLY A 201 4.75 12.04 3.40
C GLY A 201 3.78 13.22 3.60
N GLY A 202 3.72 13.84 4.78
CA GLY A 202 2.95 15.07 5.00
C GLY A 202 3.57 16.25 4.25
N GLN A 203 2.74 17.10 3.64
CA GLN A 203 3.23 18.22 2.81
C GLN A 203 2.56 19.53 3.20
N TYR A 204 3.39 20.59 3.24
CA TYR A 204 2.94 21.96 3.45
C TYR A 204 2.98 22.74 2.14
N TYR A 205 1.89 23.46 1.83
CA TYR A 205 1.79 24.39 0.72
C TYR A 205 1.62 25.81 1.27
N SER A 206 2.54 26.69 0.88
CA SER A 206 2.42 28.13 1.15
C SER A 206 1.66 28.77 0.01
N LEU A 207 0.54 29.42 0.32
CA LEU A 207 -0.32 30.12 -0.63
C LEU A 207 -0.34 31.59 -0.22
N LEU A 208 -0.03 32.47 -1.17
CA LEU A 208 0.01 33.92 -0.92
C LEU A 208 -1.26 34.62 -1.39
N GLU A 209 -2.01 33.98 -2.29
CA GLU A 209 -3.23 34.51 -2.84
C GLU A 209 -4.32 33.43 -2.89
N ALA A 210 -5.57 33.82 -2.61
CA ALA A 210 -6.73 32.93 -2.62
C ALA A 210 -6.89 32.09 -3.91
N ARG A 211 -6.47 32.63 -5.06
CA ARG A 211 -6.55 31.94 -6.36
C ARG A 211 -5.62 30.72 -6.46
N GLU A 212 -4.60 30.63 -5.62
CA GLU A 212 -3.63 29.53 -5.64
C GLU A 212 -4.20 28.27 -4.97
N LEU A 213 -5.17 28.42 -4.06
CA LEU A 213 -5.75 27.31 -3.31
C LEU A 213 -6.44 26.27 -4.20
N PRO A 214 -7.33 26.64 -5.15
CA PRO A 214 -7.88 25.69 -6.12
C PRO A 214 -6.83 24.94 -6.94
N GLU A 215 -5.79 25.63 -7.40
CA GLU A 215 -4.72 25.01 -8.18
C GLU A 215 -3.90 24.04 -7.33
N ALA A 216 -3.63 24.39 -6.07
CA ALA A 216 -2.97 23.51 -5.12
C ALA A 216 -3.79 22.24 -4.86
N ILE A 217 -5.10 22.37 -4.60
CA ILE A 217 -6.01 21.23 -4.41
C ILE A 217 -6.01 20.34 -5.65
N LEU A 218 -6.10 20.93 -6.85
CA LEU A 218 -6.06 20.17 -8.10
C LEU A 218 -4.77 19.35 -8.20
N ARG A 219 -3.60 19.99 -8.03
CA ARG A 219 -2.29 19.32 -8.10
C ARG A 219 -2.17 18.21 -7.05
N ILE A 220 -2.63 18.45 -5.83
CA ILE A 220 -2.66 17.45 -4.75
C ILE A 220 -3.45 16.22 -5.21
N LEU A 221 -4.67 16.42 -5.70
CA LEU A 221 -5.54 15.33 -6.13
C LEU A 221 -5.02 14.63 -7.38
N GLU A 222 -4.35 15.35 -8.29
CA GLU A 222 -3.67 14.75 -9.45
C GLU A 222 -2.53 13.82 -9.01
N ASN A 223 -1.70 14.26 -8.07
CA ASN A 223 -0.60 13.45 -7.53
C ASN A 223 -1.13 12.18 -6.84
N VAL A 224 -2.22 12.30 -6.07
CA VAL A 224 -2.90 11.14 -5.47
C VAL A 224 -3.48 10.23 -6.55
N GLY A 225 -4.06 10.80 -7.62
CA GLY A 225 -4.56 10.05 -8.77
C GLY A 225 -3.46 9.23 -9.46
N ASP A 226 -2.31 9.83 -9.72
CA ASP A 226 -1.16 9.15 -10.34
C ASP A 226 -0.63 8.02 -9.44
N LEU A 227 -0.58 8.24 -8.12
CA LEU A 227 -0.24 7.22 -7.13
C LEU A 227 -1.24 6.05 -7.15
N ILE A 228 -2.54 6.33 -7.21
CA ILE A 228 -3.58 5.30 -7.33
C ILE A 228 -3.40 4.48 -8.62
N GLN A 229 -3.03 5.11 -9.73
CA GLN A 229 -2.71 4.38 -10.96
C GLN A 229 -1.47 3.50 -10.82
N GLY A 230 -0.45 3.97 -10.09
CA GLY A 230 0.71 3.17 -9.70
C GLY A 230 0.30 1.92 -8.91
N ASP A 231 -0.52 2.10 -7.87
CA ASP A 231 -1.05 1.01 -7.04
C ASP A 231 -1.86 0.00 -7.87
N ARG A 232 -2.64 0.46 -8.86
CA ARG A 232 -3.35 -0.45 -9.79
C ARG A 232 -2.41 -1.31 -10.62
N LYS A 233 -1.28 -0.76 -11.07
CA LYS A 233 -0.25 -1.55 -11.79
C LYS A 233 0.37 -2.60 -10.87
N VAL A 234 0.67 -2.23 -9.63
CA VAL A 234 1.20 -3.15 -8.62
C VAL A 234 0.18 -4.24 -8.29
N LEU A 235 -1.10 -3.90 -8.14
CA LEU A 235 -2.17 -4.86 -7.90
C LEU A 235 -2.32 -5.84 -9.06
N ALA A 236 -2.37 -5.35 -10.30
CA ALA A 236 -2.45 -6.20 -11.49
C ALA A 236 -1.24 -7.14 -11.58
N PHE A 237 -0.04 -6.66 -11.25
CA PHE A 237 1.16 -7.50 -11.18
C PHE A 237 1.07 -8.55 -10.07
N TYR A 238 0.54 -8.18 -8.90
CA TYR A 238 0.33 -9.09 -7.78
C TYR A 238 -0.63 -10.21 -8.14
N GLU A 239 -1.78 -9.88 -8.74
CA GLU A 239 -2.81 -10.83 -9.17
C GLU A 239 -2.28 -11.76 -10.26
N ALA A 240 -1.59 -11.22 -11.27
CA ALA A 240 -0.98 -12.01 -12.34
C ALA A 240 0.07 -13.02 -11.82
N ASN A 241 0.65 -12.77 -10.65
CA ASN A 241 1.68 -13.61 -10.05
C ASN A 241 1.22 -14.38 -8.80
N ASP A 242 -0.08 -14.36 -8.48
CA ASP A 242 -0.68 -14.98 -7.28
C ASP A 242 0.06 -14.59 -5.99
N GLY A 243 0.40 -13.30 -5.87
CA GLY A 243 1.12 -12.73 -4.73
C GLY A 243 2.49 -13.35 -4.46
N SER A 244 3.12 -13.95 -5.47
CA SER A 244 4.40 -14.64 -5.33
C SER A 244 5.38 -14.09 -6.35
N PHE A 245 6.33 -13.26 -5.95
CA PHE A 245 7.33 -12.64 -6.84
C PHE A 245 8.51 -12.08 -6.02
N ASP A 246 9.68 -11.92 -6.66
CA ASP A 246 10.78 -11.16 -6.05
C ASP A 246 10.49 -9.65 -6.15
N MET A 247 10.77 -8.93 -5.06
CA MET A 247 10.42 -7.51 -4.98
C MET A 247 11.32 -6.64 -5.85
N ALA A 248 12.60 -6.99 -6.02
CA ALA A 248 13.52 -6.21 -6.84
C ALA A 248 13.23 -6.43 -8.33
N GLU A 249 12.93 -7.66 -8.73
CA GLU A 249 12.48 -7.98 -10.09
C GLU A 249 11.14 -7.30 -10.42
N ALA A 250 10.18 -7.36 -9.50
CA ALA A 250 8.89 -6.68 -9.68
C ALA A 250 9.07 -5.16 -9.80
N ALA A 251 9.90 -4.55 -8.94
CA ALA A 251 10.20 -3.12 -9.00
C ALA A 251 10.83 -2.74 -10.34
N SER A 252 11.83 -3.50 -10.79
CA SER A 252 12.47 -3.31 -12.11
C SER A 252 11.48 -3.44 -13.27
N THR A 253 10.63 -4.48 -13.23
CA THR A 253 9.64 -4.75 -14.28
C THR A 253 8.58 -3.65 -14.37
N LEU A 254 8.16 -3.12 -13.23
CA LEU A 254 7.18 -2.03 -13.16
C LEU A 254 7.82 -0.65 -13.40
N GLY A 255 9.15 -0.56 -13.49
CA GLY A 255 9.88 0.69 -13.64
C GLY A 255 9.75 1.60 -12.42
N MET A 256 9.72 1.02 -11.21
CA MET A 256 9.49 1.71 -9.95
C MET A 256 10.67 1.47 -8.99
N GLU A 257 10.86 2.37 -8.03
CA GLU A 257 11.83 2.13 -6.95
C GLU A 257 11.33 1.04 -5.98
N LEU A 258 12.25 0.27 -5.38
CA LEU A 258 11.88 -0.80 -4.45
C LEU A 258 11.09 -0.28 -3.24
N ARG A 259 11.43 0.93 -2.76
CA ARG A 259 10.69 1.58 -1.67
C ARG A 259 9.25 1.91 -2.10
N GLU A 260 9.07 2.44 -3.31
CA GLU A 260 7.76 2.80 -3.87
C GLU A 260 6.87 1.57 -4.01
N LEU A 261 7.40 0.46 -4.53
CA LEU A 261 6.69 -0.82 -4.61
C LEU A 261 6.24 -1.31 -3.22
N LYS A 262 7.14 -1.25 -2.21
CA LYS A 262 6.81 -1.68 -0.84
C LYS A 262 5.71 -0.83 -0.23
N THR A 263 5.76 0.49 -0.39
CA THR A 263 4.71 1.38 0.11
C THR A 263 3.38 1.13 -0.61
N SER A 264 3.41 0.89 -1.92
CA SER A 264 2.23 0.51 -2.70
C SER A 264 1.58 -0.77 -2.19
N LEU A 265 2.38 -1.82 -1.94
CA LEU A 265 1.90 -3.07 -1.35
C LEU A 265 1.34 -2.88 0.07
N SER A 266 1.91 -1.98 0.87
CA SER A 266 1.36 -1.60 2.19
C SER A 266 -0.04 -1.04 2.05
N ARG A 267 -0.23 -0.05 1.16
CA ARG A 267 -1.54 0.53 0.89
C ARG A 267 -2.52 -0.50 0.38
N LEU A 268 -2.13 -1.33 -0.58
CA LEU A 268 -3.01 -2.37 -1.12
C LEU A 268 -3.42 -3.39 -0.04
N LEU A 269 -2.55 -3.70 0.91
CA LEU A 269 -2.88 -4.57 2.04
C LEU A 269 -3.86 -3.88 3.00
N GLU A 270 -3.58 -2.63 3.38
CA GLU A 270 -4.42 -1.81 4.27
C GLU A 270 -5.83 -1.57 3.68
N LEU A 271 -5.91 -1.40 2.36
CA LEU A 271 -7.18 -1.28 1.61
C LEU A 271 -7.90 -2.62 1.42
N GLY A 272 -7.32 -3.74 1.86
CA GLY A 272 -7.88 -5.08 1.66
C GLY A 272 -7.92 -5.53 0.20
N ARG A 273 -7.12 -4.92 -0.69
CA ARG A 273 -7.01 -5.29 -2.11
C ARG A 273 -6.10 -6.49 -2.32
N ILE A 274 -5.16 -6.73 -1.40
CA ILE A 274 -4.38 -7.96 -1.32
C ILE A 274 -4.57 -8.60 0.06
N ALA A 275 -4.58 -9.93 0.12
CA ALA A 275 -4.82 -10.65 1.37
C ALA A 275 -3.56 -10.82 2.24
N ARG A 276 -2.37 -10.64 1.65
CA ARG A 276 -1.08 -10.88 2.33
C ARG A 276 0.08 -10.20 1.60
N TRP A 277 1.17 -10.00 2.32
CA TRP A 277 2.45 -9.58 1.73
C TRP A 277 2.91 -10.58 0.66
N PRO A 278 3.57 -10.12 -0.43
CA PRO A 278 4.09 -11.03 -1.43
C PRO A 278 5.05 -12.05 -0.81
N LYS A 279 4.87 -13.30 -1.19
CA LYS A 279 5.84 -14.35 -0.90
C LYS A 279 7.01 -14.10 -1.85
N GLY A 280 8.11 -13.53 -1.34
CA GLY A 280 9.37 -13.44 -2.07
C GLY A 280 9.64 -14.77 -2.76
N ARG A 281 9.69 -14.79 -4.09
CA ARG A 281 9.75 -16.06 -4.82
C ARG A 281 11.13 -16.68 -4.68
N PRO A 282 11.18 -17.98 -4.43
CA PRO A 282 11.95 -18.86 -5.27
C PRO A 282 11.30 -18.83 -6.67
N LEU A 283 11.94 -18.18 -7.65
CA LEU A 283 11.63 -18.16 -9.10
C LEU A 283 11.19 -19.54 -9.66
N SER A 284 10.50 -19.61 -10.80
CA SER A 284 10.24 -20.92 -11.42
C SER A 284 11.53 -21.53 -12.01
N PRO A 285 11.67 -22.87 -12.10
CA PRO A 285 12.85 -23.50 -12.73
C PRO A 285 13.02 -23.10 -14.19
N ALA A 286 11.90 -22.98 -14.91
CA ALA A 286 11.86 -22.56 -16.31
C ALA A 286 12.35 -21.11 -16.51
N SER A 287 12.12 -20.23 -15.53
CA SER A 287 12.60 -18.84 -15.57
C SER A 287 14.02 -18.66 -15.01
N MET A 288 14.53 -19.60 -14.21
CA MET A 288 15.92 -19.60 -13.74
C MET A 288 16.90 -20.34 -14.65
N GLY A 289 16.44 -21.20 -15.57
CA GLY A 289 17.33 -22.11 -16.29
C GLY A 289 18.03 -23.13 -15.38
N LEU A 290 17.43 -23.47 -14.23
CA LEU A 290 17.93 -24.56 -13.39
C LEU A 290 17.75 -25.88 -14.15
N GLU A 291 18.86 -26.52 -14.50
CA GLU A 291 18.86 -27.86 -15.07
C GLU A 291 19.16 -28.86 -13.94
N VAL A 292 18.25 -29.80 -13.71
CA VAL A 292 18.41 -30.87 -12.71
C VAL A 292 18.45 -32.22 -13.42
N GLU A 293 19.54 -32.95 -13.22
CA GLU A 293 19.68 -34.33 -13.68
C GLU A 293 19.61 -35.27 -12.47
N LEU A 294 18.62 -36.15 -12.48
CA LEU A 294 18.41 -37.16 -11.45
C LEU A 294 19.28 -38.40 -11.72
N GLY A 295 19.91 -38.93 -10.68
CA GLY A 295 20.69 -40.16 -10.71
C GLY A 295 19.81 -41.40 -10.94
N ARG A 296 20.42 -42.59 -10.92
CA ARG A 296 19.70 -43.85 -11.09
C ARG A 296 19.37 -44.48 -9.75
N VAL A 297 18.11 -44.86 -9.57
CA VAL A 297 17.68 -45.69 -8.45
C VAL A 297 18.03 -47.16 -8.73
N PRO A 298 18.61 -47.90 -7.77
CA PRO A 298 18.83 -49.34 -7.93
C PRO A 298 17.52 -50.12 -8.15
N ASN A 299 17.58 -51.13 -9.02
CA ASN A 299 16.43 -52.03 -9.27
C ASN A 299 16.05 -52.87 -8.04
N ASN A 300 17.00 -53.06 -7.12
CA ASN A 300 16.83 -53.79 -5.87
C ASN A 300 17.39 -52.94 -4.73
N ILE A 301 16.57 -52.72 -3.70
CA ILE A 301 16.92 -51.99 -2.49
C ILE A 301 16.85 -52.96 -1.32
N VAL A 302 17.85 -52.91 -0.44
CA VAL A 302 17.85 -53.70 0.81
C VAL A 302 17.34 -52.80 1.92
N ALA A 303 16.28 -53.24 2.62
CA ALA A 303 15.70 -52.45 3.70
C ALA A 303 16.75 -52.17 4.80
N GLY A 304 16.80 -50.93 5.27
CA GLY A 304 17.74 -50.47 6.30
C GLY A 304 19.20 -50.32 5.85
N LYS A 305 19.51 -50.58 4.57
CA LYS A 305 20.86 -50.38 4.02
C LYS A 305 20.92 -49.11 3.17
N ALA A 306 21.90 -48.25 3.48
CA ALA A 306 22.17 -47.06 2.69
C ALA A 306 22.59 -47.40 1.25
N PHE A 307 22.14 -46.60 0.29
CA PHE A 307 22.72 -46.54 -1.05
C PHE A 307 22.98 -45.08 -1.45
N ASN A 308 24.01 -44.88 -2.29
CA ASN A 308 24.37 -43.55 -2.77
C ASN A 308 23.47 -43.16 -3.94
N TYR A 309 23.01 -41.91 -3.94
CA TYR A 309 22.23 -41.32 -5.00
C TYR A 309 22.75 -39.91 -5.31
N SER A 310 23.06 -39.66 -6.57
CA SER A 310 23.60 -38.36 -6.99
C SER A 310 22.56 -37.54 -7.74
N ILE A 311 22.57 -36.23 -7.50
CA ILE A 311 21.75 -35.25 -8.21
C ILE A 311 22.68 -34.17 -8.74
N ARG A 312 22.64 -33.90 -10.05
CA ARG A 312 23.35 -32.77 -10.63
C ARG A 312 22.41 -31.59 -10.77
N VAL A 313 22.84 -30.43 -10.30
CA VAL A 313 22.07 -29.18 -10.37
C VAL A 313 22.94 -28.08 -10.94
N LYS A 314 22.53 -27.55 -12.08
CA LYS A 314 23.19 -26.41 -12.73
C LYS A 314 22.40 -25.15 -12.42
N ASN A 315 23.04 -24.20 -11.75
CA ASN A 315 22.50 -22.89 -11.42
C ASN A 315 23.13 -21.80 -12.29
N PRO A 316 22.45 -21.29 -13.32
CA PRO A 316 22.98 -20.20 -14.15
C PRO A 316 22.75 -18.81 -13.51
N SER A 317 22.01 -18.72 -12.40
CA SER A 317 21.71 -17.47 -11.71
C SER A 317 22.95 -16.84 -11.05
N GLN A 318 22.90 -15.52 -10.85
CA GLN A 318 23.92 -14.75 -10.11
C GLN A 318 23.74 -14.85 -8.59
N THR A 319 22.76 -15.60 -8.11
CA THR A 319 22.42 -15.76 -6.69
C THR A 319 22.44 -17.22 -6.26
N VAL A 320 22.60 -17.46 -4.95
CA VAL A 320 22.50 -18.79 -4.34
C VAL A 320 21.05 -19.27 -4.39
N VAL A 321 20.83 -20.52 -4.78
CA VAL A 321 19.51 -21.14 -4.91
C VAL A 321 19.38 -22.27 -3.89
N ALA A 322 18.39 -22.18 -3.01
CA ALA A 322 18.09 -23.24 -2.04
C ALA A 322 17.07 -24.23 -2.59
N ILE A 323 17.44 -25.49 -2.77
CA ILE A 323 16.54 -26.58 -3.18
C ILE A 323 16.25 -27.53 -2.02
N ARG A 324 15.15 -28.27 -2.12
CA ARG A 324 14.76 -29.33 -1.17
C ARG A 324 14.66 -30.65 -1.92
N VAL A 325 15.29 -31.70 -1.43
CA VAL A 325 15.20 -33.04 -2.02
C VAL A 325 14.38 -33.92 -1.09
N ILE A 326 13.31 -34.49 -1.62
CA ILE A 326 12.45 -35.44 -0.92
C ILE A 326 12.54 -36.77 -1.65
N ALA A 327 12.91 -37.82 -0.92
CA ALA A 327 12.81 -39.18 -1.40
C ALA A 327 11.80 -39.94 -0.57
N SER A 328 10.92 -40.70 -1.22
CA SER A 328 9.91 -41.52 -0.54
C SER A 328 9.84 -42.90 -1.16
N LEU A 329 9.66 -43.90 -0.30
CA LEU A 329 9.42 -45.29 -0.70
C LEU A 329 7.93 -45.58 -0.56
N VAL A 330 7.31 -46.06 -1.62
CA VAL A 330 5.90 -46.49 -1.64
C VAL A 330 5.87 -48.01 -1.72
N THR A 331 5.33 -48.63 -0.68
CA THR A 331 5.08 -50.07 -0.59
C THR A 331 3.58 -50.33 -0.48
N ASP A 332 3.18 -51.59 -0.33
CA ASP A 332 1.81 -52.00 0.01
C ASP A 332 1.37 -51.57 1.41
N GLU A 333 2.31 -51.38 2.34
CA GLU A 333 2.07 -50.87 3.70
C GLU A 333 1.87 -49.34 3.75
N GLY A 334 2.24 -48.60 2.69
CA GLY A 334 2.04 -47.16 2.60
C GLY A 334 3.24 -46.40 2.03
N VAL A 335 3.31 -45.11 2.35
CA VAL A 335 4.39 -44.20 1.93
C VAL A 335 5.31 -43.91 3.10
N SER A 336 6.59 -44.23 2.97
CA SER A 336 7.64 -43.94 3.94
C SER A 336 8.57 -42.85 3.40
N GLU A 337 8.85 -41.82 4.20
CA GLU A 337 9.84 -40.79 3.86
C GLU A 337 11.26 -41.34 4.09
N VAL A 338 12.09 -41.26 3.06
CA VAL A 338 13.47 -41.75 3.08
C VAL A 338 14.44 -40.61 3.37
N THR A 339 14.24 -39.45 2.75
CA THR A 339 14.96 -38.22 3.11
C THR A 339 14.13 -36.98 2.80
N ASN A 340 14.51 -35.89 3.46
CA ASN A 340 13.92 -34.59 3.32
C ASN A 340 14.97 -33.50 3.64
N GLU A 341 15.91 -33.31 2.72
CA GLU A 341 17.09 -32.46 2.92
C GLU A 341 17.00 -31.16 2.13
N ARG A 342 17.66 -30.11 2.64
CA ARG A 342 17.77 -28.81 1.98
C ARG A 342 19.24 -28.57 1.59
N HIS A 343 19.45 -28.10 0.35
CA HIS A 343 20.78 -27.82 -0.18
C HIS A 343 20.84 -26.43 -0.82
N ASP A 344 21.92 -25.70 -0.56
CA ASP A 344 22.18 -24.41 -1.18
C ASP A 344 23.15 -24.58 -2.35
N ILE A 345 22.74 -24.13 -3.53
CA ILE A 345 23.49 -24.22 -4.79
C ILE A 345 24.07 -22.86 -5.10
N GLY A 346 25.39 -22.77 -5.22
CA GLY A 346 26.11 -21.53 -5.48
C GLY A 346 25.71 -20.85 -6.80
N PRO A 347 25.99 -19.54 -6.97
CA PRO A 347 25.72 -18.82 -8.20
C PRO A 347 26.63 -19.31 -9.35
N LYS A 348 26.11 -19.33 -10.58
CA LYS A 348 26.82 -19.76 -11.80
C LYS A 348 27.58 -21.09 -11.64
N SER A 349 26.99 -22.03 -10.90
CA SER A 349 27.64 -23.30 -10.56
C SER A 349 27.00 -24.49 -11.28
N ASN A 350 27.76 -25.59 -11.34
CA ASN A 350 27.25 -26.91 -11.66
C ASN A 350 27.67 -27.85 -10.52
N SER A 351 26.73 -28.12 -9.62
CA SER A 351 26.97 -28.81 -8.36
C SER A 351 26.47 -30.25 -8.44
N VAL A 352 27.19 -31.18 -7.82
CA VAL A 352 26.76 -32.57 -7.64
C VAL A 352 26.48 -32.78 -6.17
N LEU A 353 25.25 -33.17 -5.85
CA LEU A 353 24.82 -33.54 -4.51
C LEU A 353 24.88 -35.06 -4.38
N GLU A 354 25.64 -35.55 -3.41
CA GLU A 354 25.73 -36.97 -3.08
C GLU A 354 24.90 -37.24 -1.82
N LEU A 355 23.85 -38.04 -1.97
CA LEU A 355 22.92 -38.40 -0.89
C LEU A 355 23.11 -39.86 -0.49
N GLN A 356 23.03 -40.14 0.81
CA GLN A 356 22.94 -41.51 1.31
C GLN A 356 21.51 -41.80 1.74
N LEU A 357 20.77 -42.54 0.92
CA LEU A 357 19.36 -42.83 1.14
C LEU A 357 19.24 -44.17 1.88
N VAL A 358 18.51 -44.17 3.01
CA VAL A 358 18.29 -45.36 3.85
C VAL A 358 16.79 -45.68 3.93
N PRO A 359 16.27 -46.56 3.06
CA PRO A 359 14.85 -46.87 3.08
C PRO A 359 14.53 -47.81 4.25
N MET A 360 13.72 -47.33 5.19
CA MET A 360 13.26 -48.10 6.34
C MET A 360 11.85 -48.64 6.07
N THR A 361 11.73 -49.97 5.99
CA THR A 361 10.45 -50.66 5.78
C THR A 361 10.55 -52.12 6.23
N GLU A 362 9.44 -52.69 6.70
CA GLU A 362 9.33 -54.14 7.00
C GLU A 362 8.75 -54.91 5.79
N ALA A 363 8.05 -54.20 4.89
CA ALA A 363 7.51 -54.76 3.65
C ALA A 363 8.59 -55.26 2.69
N LYS A 364 8.39 -56.47 2.13
CA LYS A 364 9.23 -57.06 1.08
C LYS A 364 8.43 -57.23 -0.20
N GLY A 365 9.08 -57.02 -1.34
CA GLY A 365 8.44 -57.21 -2.65
C GLY A 365 8.50 -55.98 -3.54
N LYS A 366 7.44 -55.73 -4.32
CA LYS A 366 7.40 -54.59 -5.27
C LYS A 366 7.27 -53.27 -4.50
N ALA A 367 8.03 -52.27 -4.92
CA ALA A 367 7.92 -50.92 -4.39
C ALA A 367 8.10 -49.88 -5.50
N SER A 368 7.64 -48.66 -5.25
CA SER A 368 7.95 -47.50 -6.09
C SER A 368 8.80 -46.53 -5.29
N PHE A 369 9.95 -46.14 -5.84
CA PHE A 369 10.79 -45.12 -5.26
C PHE A 369 10.51 -43.79 -5.96
N ARG A 370 10.05 -42.80 -5.21
CA ARG A 370 9.78 -41.45 -5.72
C ARG A 370 10.87 -40.52 -5.24
N ILE A 371 11.46 -39.76 -6.15
CA ILE A 371 12.39 -38.69 -5.84
C ILE A 371 11.84 -37.41 -6.42
N GLU A 372 11.78 -36.38 -5.59
CA GLU A 372 11.30 -35.07 -5.95
C GLU A 372 12.31 -34.02 -5.50
N VAL A 373 12.74 -33.18 -6.44
CA VAL A 373 13.52 -31.98 -6.14
C VAL A 373 12.56 -30.81 -6.22
N LEU A 374 12.49 -30.04 -5.14
CA LEU A 374 11.63 -28.87 -5.02
C LEU A 374 12.48 -27.61 -4.91
N TYR A 375 11.91 -26.53 -5.42
CA TYR A 375 12.37 -25.18 -5.17
C TYR A 375 11.20 -24.36 -4.64
N GLY A 376 11.30 -23.92 -3.39
CA GLY A 376 10.16 -23.42 -2.65
C GLY A 376 9.08 -24.51 -2.48
N SER A 377 7.90 -24.26 -3.04
CA SER A 377 6.75 -25.18 -3.06
C SER A 377 6.53 -25.89 -4.40
N ARG A 378 7.37 -25.64 -5.42
CA ARG A 378 7.22 -26.22 -6.75
C ARG A 378 8.19 -27.38 -6.95
N SER A 379 7.69 -28.49 -7.51
CA SER A 379 8.53 -29.59 -7.99
C SER A 379 9.25 -29.18 -9.29
N ILE A 380 10.56 -29.39 -9.34
CA ILE A 380 11.46 -28.96 -10.43
C ILE A 380 12.02 -30.16 -11.19
N ALA A 381 12.13 -31.30 -10.53
CA ALA A 381 12.40 -32.59 -11.12
C ALA A 381 11.69 -33.67 -10.29
N THR A 382 11.06 -34.62 -10.96
CA THR A 382 10.46 -35.79 -10.30
C THR A 382 10.78 -37.02 -11.11
N ASP A 383 11.14 -38.10 -10.43
CA ASP A 383 11.22 -39.42 -11.02
C ASP A 383 10.52 -40.44 -10.11
N ILE A 384 9.87 -41.43 -10.73
CA ILE A 384 9.17 -42.51 -10.05
C ILE A 384 9.67 -43.82 -10.67
N VAL A 385 10.49 -44.54 -9.92
CA VAL A 385 11.14 -45.77 -10.38
C VAL A 385 10.53 -46.98 -9.70
N GLN A 386 10.15 -47.98 -10.50
CA GLN A 386 9.73 -49.27 -9.98
C GLN A 386 10.97 -50.05 -9.50
N THR A 387 10.93 -50.55 -8.26
CA THR A 387 12.04 -51.28 -7.62
C THR A 387 11.51 -52.46 -6.81
N ARG A 388 12.42 -53.25 -6.23
CA ARG A 388 12.10 -54.33 -5.28
C ARG A 388 12.82 -54.16 -3.96
N ILE A 389 12.10 -54.38 -2.86
CA ILE A 389 12.64 -54.41 -1.51
C ILE A 389 12.91 -55.85 -1.08
N TYR A 390 14.14 -56.10 -0.59
CA TYR A 390 14.63 -57.41 -0.13
C TYR A 390 14.90 -57.44 1.37
#